data_AF-A0ABC9YKG2-F1
#
_entry.id   AF-A0ABC9YKG2-F1
#
_cell.length_a   1.000
_cell.length_b   1.000
_cell.length_c   1.000
_cell.angle_alpha   90.00
_cell.angle_beta   90.00
_cell.angle_gamma   90.00
#
_symmetry.space_group_name_H-M   'P 1'
#
loop_
_entity.id
_entity.type
_entity.pdbx_description
1 polymer ?
#
loop_
_entity_poly.entity_id
_entity_poly.type
_entity_poly.pdbx_seq_one_letter_code
_entity_poly.pdbx_strand_id
1 'polypeptide(L)'
;MSPEEEVTRTEEAPPYNKLTEDEKPYALFTDGSCRIVGKHRRWKAAVWSPTRRVAEAAEGQGESSQFAKEKAIQLALDIAEREKWPTLYLYTGSWMVANALWGWLQQWKQSNWQHRGKPIWAAPLWQDIAARLEKLVVKLHHVDAHVPKSRGTG
;
A
#
# COMPACT_ATOMS: atom_id res chain seq x y z
N MET A 1 8.25 -30.10 18.51
CA MET A 1 7.51 -28.82 18.36
C MET A 1 8.52 -27.82 17.83
N SER A 2 8.50 -27.59 16.54
CA SER A 2 9.35 -26.60 15.88
C SER A 2 8.73 -25.22 16.14
N PRO A 3 9.53 -24.15 16.35
CA PRO A 3 8.99 -22.80 16.31
C PRO A 3 8.60 -22.54 14.85
N GLU A 4 7.30 -22.52 14.57
CA GLU A 4 6.78 -21.99 13.33
C GLU A 4 7.02 -20.48 13.39
N GLU A 5 8.17 -20.08 12.85
CA GLU A 5 8.60 -18.69 12.72
C GLU A 5 7.46 -17.85 12.14
N GLU A 6 7.01 -16.95 13.00
CA GLU A 6 6.26 -15.72 12.79
C GLU A 6 6.34 -15.15 11.35
N VAL A 7 5.49 -15.66 10.47
CA VAL A 7 5.35 -15.14 9.10
C VAL A 7 4.57 -13.83 9.14
N THR A 8 5.32 -12.72 9.21
CA THR A 8 5.08 -11.43 8.52
C THR A 8 3.62 -10.94 8.53
N ARG A 9 3.11 -10.62 9.71
CA ARG A 9 1.92 -9.78 9.82
C ARG A 9 2.35 -8.32 9.71
N THR A 10 1.80 -7.58 8.75
CA THR A 10 1.96 -6.12 8.76
C THR A 10 1.36 -5.59 10.06
N GLU A 11 2.16 -4.85 10.83
CA GLU A 11 1.71 -4.26 12.09
C GLU A 11 0.87 -3.01 11.82
N GLU A 12 0.00 -2.64 12.76
CA GLU A 12 -0.70 -1.36 12.67
C GLU A 12 0.27 -0.21 12.98
N ALA A 13 0.51 0.67 12.01
CA ALA A 13 1.27 1.90 12.25
C ALA A 13 0.43 2.89 13.06
N PRO A 14 1.05 3.72 13.91
CA PRO A 14 0.36 4.83 14.54
C PRO A 14 0.00 5.91 13.50
N PRO A 15 -0.95 6.81 13.81
CA PRO A 15 -1.17 8.00 13.00
C PRO A 15 0.13 8.80 12.80
N TYR A 16 0.31 9.41 11.62
CA TYR A 16 1.56 10.09 11.26
C TYR A 16 2.04 11.14 12.28
N ASN A 17 1.11 11.87 12.90
CA ASN A 17 1.43 12.88 13.91
C ASN A 17 1.94 12.30 15.25
N LYS A 18 1.89 10.98 15.41
CA LYS A 18 2.44 10.25 16.57
C LYS A 18 3.79 9.59 16.28
N LEU A 19 4.28 9.62 15.04
CA LEU A 19 5.64 9.18 14.73
C LEU A 19 6.67 10.14 15.32
N THR A 20 7.80 9.58 15.77
CA THR A 20 8.99 10.35 16.16
C THR A 20 9.67 10.99 14.95
N GLU A 21 10.53 11.99 15.18
CA GLU A 21 11.26 12.65 14.08
C GLU A 21 12.19 11.70 13.32
N ASP A 22 12.70 10.65 13.97
CA ASP A 22 13.54 9.64 13.34
C ASP A 22 12.72 8.61 12.51
N GLU A 23 11.43 8.44 12.83
CA GLU A 23 10.53 7.53 12.08
C GLU A 23 9.88 8.20 10.88
N LYS A 24 9.56 9.51 10.97
CA LYS A 24 8.89 10.25 9.89
C LYS A 24 9.59 10.16 8.52
N PRO A 25 10.92 10.11 8.41
CA PRO A 25 11.62 9.84 7.14
C PRO A 25 11.26 8.50 6.48
N TYR A 26 10.72 7.54 7.22
CA TYR A 26 10.30 6.24 6.71
C TYR A 26 8.78 6.17 6.45
N ALA A 27 8.08 7.29 6.56
CA ALA A 27 6.65 7.38 6.30
C ALA A 27 6.34 7.73 4.84
N LEU A 28 5.58 6.86 4.18
CA LEU A 28 5.09 7.04 2.81
C LEU A 28 3.57 6.94 2.77
N PHE A 29 2.95 7.90 2.12
CA PHE A 29 1.53 7.93 1.82
C PHE A 29 1.31 7.54 0.36
N THR A 30 0.28 6.75 0.14
CA THR A 30 -0.03 6.18 -1.18
C THR A 30 -1.44 6.56 -1.60
N ASP A 31 -1.58 6.92 -2.87
CA ASP A 31 -2.88 7.11 -3.50
C ASP A 31 -2.85 6.67 -4.96
N GLY A 32 -4.03 6.36 -5.48
CA GLY A 32 -4.23 5.92 -6.84
C GLY A 32 -5.57 6.39 -7.38
N SER A 33 -5.54 6.91 -8.60
CA SER A 33 -6.72 7.42 -9.27
C SER A 33 -6.80 6.91 -10.70
N CYS A 34 -8.01 6.95 -11.24
CA CYS A 34 -8.26 6.65 -12.64
C CYS A 34 -9.30 7.61 -13.18
N ARG A 35 -9.12 8.06 -14.43
CA ARG A 35 -10.04 8.94 -15.13
C ARG A 35 -10.11 8.62 -16.61
N ILE A 36 -11.23 8.95 -17.23
CA ILE A 36 -11.38 8.87 -18.69
C ILE A 36 -10.81 10.16 -19.29
N VAL A 37 -9.88 10.03 -20.24
CA VAL A 37 -9.32 11.12 -21.03
C VAL A 37 -9.58 10.81 -22.50
N GLY A 38 -10.50 11.56 -23.12
CA GLY A 38 -11.01 11.23 -24.45
C GLY A 38 -11.74 9.87 -24.42
N LYS A 39 -11.30 8.93 -25.27
CA LYS A 39 -11.83 7.56 -25.31
C LYS A 39 -11.05 6.55 -24.46
N HIS A 40 -9.99 7.00 -23.77
CA HIS A 40 -9.08 6.10 -23.05
C HIS A 40 -9.21 6.27 -21.54
N ARG A 41 -9.26 5.15 -20.84
CA ARG A 41 -9.10 5.11 -19.39
C ARG A 41 -7.62 5.25 -19.05
N ARG A 42 -7.27 6.17 -18.15
CA ARG A 42 -5.90 6.40 -17.67
C ARG A 42 -5.85 6.33 -16.16
N TRP A 43 -4.81 5.70 -15.64
CA TRP A 43 -4.58 5.55 -14.21
C TRP A 43 -3.30 6.28 -13.79
N LYS A 44 -3.25 6.70 -12.53
CA LYS A 44 -2.07 7.31 -11.89
C LYS A 44 -1.93 6.78 -10.48
N ALA A 45 -0.78 6.22 -10.16
CA ALA A 45 -0.34 5.83 -8.83
C ALA A 45 0.65 6.88 -8.32
N ALA A 46 0.57 7.25 -7.05
CA ALA A 46 1.48 8.22 -6.44
C ALA A 46 1.87 7.82 -5.03
N VAL A 47 3.11 8.15 -4.68
CA VAL A 47 3.69 8.00 -3.35
C VAL A 47 4.24 9.35 -2.92
N TRP A 48 4.00 9.74 -1.67
CA TRP A 48 4.48 11.00 -1.11
C TRP A 48 4.99 10.86 0.33
N SER A 49 6.04 11.61 0.68
CA SER A 49 6.55 11.78 2.05
C SER A 49 6.51 13.25 2.50
N PRO A 50 5.85 13.58 3.63
CA PRO A 50 5.79 14.95 4.15
C PRO A 50 7.15 15.53 4.51
N THR A 51 8.00 14.77 5.20
CA THR A 51 9.31 15.24 5.69
C THR A 51 10.37 15.20 4.61
N ARG A 52 10.31 14.20 3.73
CA ARG A 52 11.37 13.99 2.74
C ARG A 52 11.10 14.64 1.39
N ARG A 53 9.87 15.10 1.16
CA ARG A 53 9.41 15.59 -0.15
C ARG A 53 9.64 14.59 -1.29
N VAL A 54 9.78 13.31 -0.95
CA VAL A 54 9.80 12.22 -1.91
C VAL A 54 8.41 12.18 -2.52
N ALA A 55 8.34 12.34 -3.83
CA ALA A 55 7.12 12.23 -4.61
C ALA A 55 7.44 11.41 -5.86
N GLU A 56 6.98 10.17 -5.89
CA GLU A 56 7.12 9.29 -7.07
C GLU A 56 5.73 8.95 -7.60
N ALA A 57 5.63 8.80 -8.92
CA ALA A 57 4.37 8.47 -9.57
C ALA A 57 4.57 7.58 -10.80
N ALA A 58 3.59 6.72 -11.04
CA ALA A 58 3.49 5.93 -12.26
C ALA A 58 2.13 6.17 -12.90
N GLU A 59 2.06 6.09 -14.23
CA GLU A 59 0.81 6.21 -14.96
C GLU A 59 0.74 5.22 -16.11
N GLY A 60 -0.48 4.97 -16.58
CA GLY A 60 -0.71 4.10 -17.72
C GLY A 60 -2.15 4.18 -18.21
N GLN A 61 -2.50 3.28 -19.13
CA GLN A 61 -3.83 3.20 -19.73
C GLN A 61 -4.52 1.87 -19.41
N GLY A 62 -5.83 1.82 -19.59
CA GLY A 62 -6.63 0.59 -19.52
C GLY A 62 -7.06 0.15 -18.11
N GLU A 63 -6.27 0.46 -17.08
CA GLU A 63 -6.51 -0.04 -15.72
C GLU A 63 -7.43 0.84 -14.86
N SER A 64 -7.88 0.28 -13.74
CA SER A 64 -8.82 0.89 -12.79
C SER A 64 -8.14 1.80 -11.75
N SER A 65 -8.94 2.48 -10.93
CA SER A 65 -8.44 3.24 -9.78
C SER A 65 -7.96 2.32 -8.67
N GLN A 66 -8.54 1.12 -8.53
CA GLN A 66 -7.99 0.09 -7.67
C GLN A 66 -6.56 -0.21 -8.08
N PHE A 67 -6.33 -0.62 -9.34
CA PHE A 67 -4.99 -0.93 -9.82
C PHE A 67 -3.95 0.15 -9.52
N ALA A 68 -4.33 1.42 -9.71
CA ALA A 68 -3.48 2.53 -9.36
C ALA A 68 -3.08 2.56 -7.87
N LYS A 69 -4.00 2.25 -6.96
CA LYS A 69 -3.77 2.19 -5.51
C LYS A 69 -2.85 1.04 -5.14
N GLU A 70 -3.05 -0.15 -5.72
CA GLU A 70 -2.13 -1.26 -5.48
C GLU A 70 -0.75 -1.01 -6.10
N LYS A 71 -0.69 -0.37 -7.27
CA LYS A 71 0.58 0.02 -7.91
C LYS A 71 1.33 1.04 -7.07
N ALA A 72 0.64 1.93 -6.36
CA ALA A 72 1.26 2.87 -5.43
C ALA A 72 1.94 2.14 -4.25
N ILE A 73 1.44 0.97 -3.84
CA ILE A 73 2.10 0.15 -2.81
C ILE A 73 3.41 -0.41 -3.34
N GLN A 74 3.43 -0.93 -4.57
CA GLN A 74 4.69 -1.38 -5.19
C GLN A 74 5.73 -0.25 -5.25
N LEU A 75 5.32 0.96 -5.65
CA LEU A 75 6.22 2.11 -5.67
C LEU A 75 6.79 2.44 -4.27
N ALA A 76 5.96 2.34 -3.22
CA ALA A 76 6.42 2.58 -1.86
C ALA A 76 7.43 1.51 -1.39
N LEU A 77 7.21 0.24 -1.77
CA LEU A 77 8.15 -0.84 -1.50
C LEU A 77 9.46 -0.66 -2.30
N ASP A 78 9.38 -0.28 -3.57
CA ASP A 78 10.56 0.00 -4.41
C ASP A 78 11.46 1.09 -3.78
N ILE A 79 10.86 2.15 -3.22
CA ILE A 79 11.60 3.21 -2.50
C ILE A 79 12.28 2.64 -1.25
N ALA A 80 11.52 1.94 -0.40
CA ALA A 80 12.03 1.42 0.86
C ALA A 80 13.16 0.39 0.64
N GLU A 81 13.04 -0.48 -0.37
CA GLU A 81 14.06 -1.47 -0.72
C GLU A 81 15.31 -0.82 -1.30
N ARG A 82 15.16 0.10 -2.27
CA ARG A 82 16.28 0.78 -2.93
C ARG A 82 17.12 1.58 -1.94
N GLU A 83 16.45 2.17 -0.96
CA GLU A 83 17.09 2.96 0.09
C GLU A 83 17.43 2.13 1.35
N LYS A 84 17.13 0.83 1.34
CA LYS A 84 17.46 -0.12 2.42
C LYS A 84 16.88 0.29 3.77
N TRP A 85 15.62 0.70 3.79
CA TRP A 85 14.97 1.11 5.03
C TRP A 85 14.79 -0.07 5.99
N PRO A 86 15.01 0.14 7.29
CA PRO A 86 14.78 -0.90 8.28
C PRO A 86 13.29 -1.17 8.50
N THR A 87 12.43 -0.18 8.24
CA THR A 87 10.97 -0.26 8.39
C THR A 87 10.33 0.74 7.46
N LEU A 88 9.15 0.41 6.92
CA LEU A 88 8.31 1.32 6.15
C LEU A 88 7.00 1.58 6.91
N TYR A 89 6.70 2.84 7.20
CA TYR A 89 5.40 3.27 7.71
C TYR A 89 4.51 3.66 6.52
N LEU A 90 3.59 2.78 6.16
CA LEU A 90 2.76 2.89 4.97
C LEU A 90 1.37 3.42 5.30
N TYR A 91 0.98 4.52 4.67
CA TYR A 91 -0.33 5.14 4.82
C TYR A 91 -1.14 5.00 3.52
N THR A 92 -2.34 4.45 3.60
CA THR A 92 -3.22 4.27 2.43
C THR A 92 -4.67 4.58 2.75
N GLY A 93 -5.40 5.21 1.82
CA GLY A 93 -6.84 5.40 1.93
C GLY A 93 -7.69 4.26 1.35
N SER A 94 -7.07 3.12 1.06
CA SER A 94 -7.73 1.97 0.44
C SER A 94 -7.94 0.83 1.43
N TRP A 95 -9.19 0.62 1.86
CA TRP A 95 -9.56 -0.54 2.67
C TRP A 95 -9.19 -1.89 2.02
N MET A 96 -9.26 -1.98 0.69
CA MET A 96 -8.89 -3.23 0.00
C MET A 96 -7.41 -3.54 0.17
N VAL A 97 -6.55 -2.52 0.03
CA VAL A 97 -5.11 -2.66 0.29
C VAL A 97 -4.87 -2.99 1.75
N ALA A 98 -5.53 -2.27 2.66
CA ALA A 98 -5.33 -2.47 4.08
C ALA A 98 -5.68 -3.89 4.52
N ASN A 99 -6.85 -4.39 4.11
CA ASN A 99 -7.30 -5.76 4.39
C ASN A 99 -6.42 -6.81 3.72
N ALA A 100 -5.89 -6.54 2.52
CA ALA A 100 -4.97 -7.44 1.87
C ALA A 100 -3.69 -7.63 2.69
N LEU A 101 -3.07 -6.51 3.08
CA LEU A 101 -1.82 -6.49 3.84
C LEU A 101 -1.99 -7.04 5.27
N TRP A 102 -3.13 -6.82 5.92
CA TRP A 102 -3.39 -7.33 7.28
C TRP A 102 -3.69 -8.81 7.36
N GLY A 103 -4.11 -9.47 6.28
CA GLY A 103 -4.40 -10.90 6.37
C GLY A 103 -4.77 -11.62 5.09
N TRP A 104 -5.35 -10.97 4.07
CA TRP A 104 -5.74 -11.73 2.87
C TRP A 104 -4.56 -12.27 2.09
N LEU A 105 -3.38 -11.63 2.12
CA LEU A 105 -2.19 -12.16 1.44
C LEU A 105 -1.86 -13.60 1.89
N GLN A 106 -1.94 -13.89 3.20
CA GLN A 106 -1.69 -15.23 3.71
C GLN A 106 -2.75 -16.23 3.23
N GLN A 107 -4.02 -15.82 3.24
CA GLN A 107 -5.13 -16.66 2.77
C GLN A 107 -5.02 -16.94 1.26
N TRP A 108 -4.67 -15.93 0.46
CA TRP A 108 -4.46 -16.07 -0.97
C TRP A 108 -3.25 -16.95 -1.27
N LYS A 109 -2.13 -16.80 -0.55
CA LYS A 109 -0.95 -17.66 -0.69
C LYS A 109 -1.31 -19.13 -0.42
N GLN A 110 -2.07 -19.41 0.65
CA GLN A 110 -2.57 -20.75 0.97
C GLN A 110 -3.54 -21.31 -0.07
N SER A 111 -4.31 -20.44 -0.72
CA SER A 111 -5.27 -20.81 -1.78
C SER A 111 -4.64 -20.82 -3.18
N ASN A 112 -3.29 -20.85 -3.28
CA ASN A 112 -2.54 -20.74 -4.53
C ASN A 112 -2.99 -19.56 -5.42
N TRP A 113 -3.26 -18.42 -4.77
CA TRP A 113 -3.69 -17.17 -5.40
C TRP A 113 -5.00 -17.29 -6.16
N GLN A 114 -5.88 -18.19 -5.74
CA GLN A 114 -7.18 -18.43 -6.36
C GLN A 114 -8.33 -18.22 -5.37
N HIS A 115 -9.48 -17.80 -5.91
CA HIS A 115 -10.75 -17.80 -5.22
C HIS A 115 -11.79 -18.48 -6.11
N ARG A 116 -12.41 -19.56 -5.60
CA ARG A 116 -13.39 -20.40 -6.33
C ARG A 116 -12.84 -20.92 -7.68
N GLY A 117 -11.60 -21.38 -7.69
CA GLY A 117 -10.94 -21.94 -8.89
C GLY A 117 -10.55 -20.93 -9.97
N LYS A 118 -10.66 -19.62 -9.68
CA LYS A 118 -10.19 -18.55 -10.55
C LYS A 118 -9.07 -17.77 -9.88
N PRO A 119 -8.05 -17.30 -10.62
CA PRO A 119 -7.03 -16.41 -10.06
C PRO A 119 -7.67 -15.18 -9.43
N ILE A 120 -7.12 -14.73 -8.31
CA ILE A 120 -7.52 -13.44 -7.75
C ILE A 120 -7.17 -12.31 -8.74
N TRP A 121 -7.92 -11.22 -8.66
CA TRP A 121 -7.64 -10.06 -9.49
C TRP A 121 -6.25 -9.49 -9.18
N ALA A 122 -5.50 -9.15 -10.23
CA ALA A 122 -4.10 -8.69 -10.15
C ALA A 122 -3.17 -9.64 -9.37
N ALA A 123 -3.39 -10.97 -9.43
CA ALA A 123 -2.56 -11.96 -8.72
C ALA A 123 -1.03 -11.74 -8.85
N PRO A 124 -0.45 -11.44 -10.03
CA PRO A 124 0.98 -11.19 -10.14
C PRO A 124 1.47 -10.00 -9.30
N LEU A 125 0.63 -8.96 -9.17
CA LEU A 125 0.93 -7.78 -8.39
C LEU A 125 0.97 -8.10 -6.88
N TRP A 126 -0.03 -8.86 -6.41
CA TRP A 126 -0.12 -9.29 -5.01
C TRP A 126 0.97 -10.29 -4.62
N GLN A 127 1.35 -11.16 -5.56
CA GLN A 127 2.49 -12.09 -5.39
C GLN A 127 3.80 -11.33 -5.18
N ASP A 128 4.08 -10.32 -6.02
CA ASP A 128 5.24 -9.46 -5.88
C ASP A 128 5.23 -8.72 -4.54
N ILE A 129 4.11 -8.09 -4.16
CA ILE A 129 3.96 -7.42 -2.87
C ILE A 129 4.24 -8.39 -1.72
N ALA A 130 3.63 -9.57 -1.72
CA ALA A 130 3.82 -10.55 -0.65
C ALA A 130 5.28 -11.01 -0.53
N ALA A 131 5.96 -11.27 -1.65
CA ALA A 131 7.37 -11.67 -1.66
C ALA A 131 8.32 -10.60 -1.10
N ARG A 132 7.95 -9.31 -1.24
CA ARG A 132 8.72 -8.18 -0.71
C ARG A 132 8.46 -7.96 0.77
N LEU A 133 7.22 -8.15 1.22
CA LEU A 133 6.86 -8.09 2.64
C LEU A 133 7.52 -9.20 3.48
N GLU A 134 8.00 -10.27 2.85
CA GLU A 134 8.83 -11.28 3.53
C GLU A 134 10.21 -10.75 3.95
N LYS A 135 10.66 -9.62 3.37
CA LYS A 135 12.02 -9.08 3.57
C LYS A 135 12.03 -7.69 4.21
N LEU A 136 10.90 -7.00 4.21
CA LEU A 136 10.77 -5.64 4.70
C LEU A 136 9.70 -5.55 5.79
N VAL A 137 10.06 -4.96 6.93
CA VAL A 137 9.08 -4.65 7.98
C VAL A 137 8.20 -3.51 7.50
N VAL A 138 6.89 -3.77 7.38
CA VAL A 138 5.90 -2.77 6.99
C VAL A 138 4.88 -2.59 8.11
N LYS A 139 4.73 -1.35 8.56
CA LYS A 139 3.69 -0.92 9.49
C LYS A 139 2.65 -0.14 8.71
N LEU A 140 1.43 -0.63 8.67
CA LEU A 140 0.35 -0.11 7.84
C LEU A 140 -0.64 0.71 8.68
N HIS A 141 -1.02 1.89 8.18
CA HIS A 141 -2.12 2.68 8.71
C HIS A 141 -3.12 3.00 7.59
N HIS A 142 -4.38 2.64 7.80
CA HIS A 142 -5.44 3.12 6.92
C HIS A 142 -5.79 4.56 7.27
N VAL A 143 -5.84 5.45 6.28
CA VAL A 143 -6.24 6.85 6.44
C VAL A 143 -7.63 7.05 5.87
N ASP A 144 -8.55 7.59 6.66
CA ASP A 144 -9.88 7.90 6.15
C ASP A 144 -9.82 9.00 5.08
N ALA A 145 -10.12 8.61 3.83
CA ALA A 145 -10.14 9.51 2.68
C ALA A 145 -11.25 10.59 2.77
N HIS A 146 -12.17 10.47 3.74
CA HIS A 146 -13.31 11.36 3.92
C HIS A 146 -13.51 11.73 5.40
N VAL A 147 -12.53 12.40 6.01
CA VAL A 147 -12.87 13.25 7.16
C VAL A 147 -13.59 14.47 6.59
N PRO A 148 -14.89 14.70 6.90
CA PRO A 148 -15.50 15.96 6.55
C PRO A 148 -14.70 17.03 7.27
N LYS A 149 -14.19 18.03 6.53
CA LYS A 149 -13.78 19.29 7.16
C LYS A 149 -14.99 19.74 7.98
N SER A 150 -14.90 19.68 9.31
CA SER A 150 -15.89 20.30 10.16
C SER A 150 -16.00 21.75 9.67
N ARG A 151 -17.20 22.11 9.23
CA ARG A 151 -17.52 23.49 8.91
C ARG A 151 -17.25 24.26 10.19
N GLY A 152 -16.21 25.08 10.19
CA GLY A 152 -16.09 26.15 11.17
C GLY A 152 -17.30 27.05 10.98
N THR A 153 -18.31 26.88 11.81
CA THR A 153 -19.21 27.97 12.14
C THR A 153 -18.47 28.80 13.17
N GLY A 154 -18.14 30.03 12.77
CA GLY A 154 -17.58 31.03 13.67
C GLY A 154 -18.60 31.62 14.63
#